data_AF-A0AA37NQY5-F1
#
_entry.id   AF-A0AA37NQY5-F1
#
_cell.length_a   1.000
_cell.length_b   1.000
_cell.length_c   1.000
_cell.angle_alpha   90.00
_cell.angle_beta   90.00
_cell.angle_gamma   90.00
#
_symmetry.space_group_name_H-M   'P 1'
#
loop_
_entity.id
_entity.type
_entity.pdbx_description
1 polymer ?
#
loop_
_entity_poly.entity_id
_entity_poly.type
_entity_poly.pdbx_seq_one_letter_code
_entity_poly.pdbx_strand_id
1 'polypeptide(L)'
;MIKQVFEGLDASQKRVRKIATIDPIRKKIILIQPGDKVLYQSGLREKGVAGYVYVFAHATAKSIQGMIHGMEVADTIRRSGLWHGEPVLIDACNAGATSDGIASELAQVLRTHVTAPTTTTWNYPLGGSAVGQGAFEKLPGVLAMLPIPDLLRPGVWRTWGPDGQPIATAPTSPRDTGDLLKGALMQKMGKRR
;
A
#
# COMPACT_ATOMS: atom_id res chain seq x y z
N MET A 1 -7.84 3.28 18.37
CA MET A 1 -7.43 2.28 17.36
C MET A 1 -7.90 0.91 17.81
N ILE A 2 -8.27 0.06 16.85
CA ILE A 2 -8.74 -1.31 17.10
C ILE A 2 -7.64 -2.27 16.66
N LYS A 3 -7.46 -3.40 17.37
CA LYS A 3 -6.52 -4.45 16.98
C LYS A 3 -7.29 -5.65 16.48
N GLN A 4 -6.91 -6.14 15.31
CA GLN A 4 -7.44 -7.36 14.73
C GLN A 4 -6.29 -8.34 14.50
N VAL A 5 -6.56 -9.63 14.66
CA VAL A 5 -5.59 -10.68 14.36
C VAL A 5 -5.80 -11.20 12.94
N PHE A 6 -4.70 -11.39 12.22
CA PHE A 6 -4.66 -12.13 10.95
C PHE A 6 -3.49 -13.10 10.98
N GLU A 7 -3.40 -13.96 9.97
CA GLU A 7 -2.29 -14.89 9.81
C GLU A 7 -1.47 -14.55 8.57
N GLY A 8 -0.16 -14.72 8.67
CA GLY A 8 0.75 -14.57 7.54
C GLY A 8 2.08 -15.23 7.84
N LEU A 9 2.87 -15.45 6.79
CA LEU A 9 4.18 -16.07 6.89
C LEU A 9 5.18 -15.14 7.58
N ASP A 10 6.00 -15.68 8.47
CA ASP A 10 7.18 -15.00 9.02
C ASP A 10 8.42 -15.18 8.12
N ALA A 11 9.58 -14.70 8.59
CA ALA A 11 10.84 -14.83 7.86
C ALA A 11 11.28 -16.29 7.66
N SER A 12 10.80 -17.23 8.49
CA SER A 12 11.06 -18.67 8.38
C SER A 12 10.01 -19.41 7.53
N GLN A 13 9.13 -18.68 6.84
CA GLN A 13 8.00 -19.24 6.06
C GLN A 13 6.98 -20.02 6.90
N LYS A 14 6.93 -19.77 8.21
CA LYS A 14 5.91 -20.36 9.09
C LYS A 14 4.71 -19.43 9.18
N ARG A 15 3.50 -19.99 9.11
CA ARG A 15 2.26 -19.25 9.36
C ARG A 15 2.18 -18.89 10.83
N VAL A 16 2.09 -17.58 11.11
CA VAL A 16 2.02 -17.04 12.47
C VAL A 16 0.89 -16.02 12.58
N ARG A 17 0.39 -15.84 13.80
CA ARG A 17 -0.58 -14.79 14.12
C ARG A 17 0.12 -13.43 14.16
N LYS A 18 -0.48 -12.45 13.49
CA LYS A 18 -0.01 -11.07 13.36
C LYS A 18 -1.13 -10.10 13.69
N ILE A 19 -0.77 -8.85 13.98
CA ILE A 19 -1.71 -7.80 14.38
C ILE A 19 -1.89 -6.82 13.22
N ALA A 20 -3.14 -6.59 12.83
CA ALA A 20 -3.56 -5.44 12.05
C ALA A 20 -4.08 -4.37 13.02
N THR A 21 -3.52 -3.17 12.93
CA THR A 21 -3.94 -2.02 13.73
C THR A 21 -4.81 -1.10 12.89
N ILE A 22 -6.06 -0.93 13.29
CA ILE A 22 -7.10 -0.23 12.56
C ILE A 22 -7.29 1.17 13.15
N ASP A 23 -7.14 2.19 12.31
CA ASP A 23 -7.43 3.60 12.61
C ASP A 23 -8.69 4.02 11.85
N PRO A 24 -9.88 3.96 12.48
CA PRO A 24 -11.13 4.30 11.82
C PRO A 24 -11.25 5.77 11.47
N ILE A 25 -10.62 6.66 12.26
CA ILE A 25 -10.67 8.10 12.04
C ILE A 25 -9.93 8.46 10.74
N ARG A 26 -8.79 7.81 10.50
CA ARG A 26 -7.97 8.04 9.30
C ARG A 26 -8.22 7.06 8.16
N LYS A 27 -9.24 6.19 8.28
CA LYS A 27 -9.52 5.09 7.34
C LYS A 27 -8.26 4.29 6.94
N LYS A 28 -7.46 3.90 7.92
CA LYS A 28 -6.14 3.28 7.72
C LYS A 28 -5.99 1.95 8.45
N ILE A 29 -5.31 1.01 7.80
CA ILE A 29 -4.97 -0.32 8.30
C ILE A 29 -3.44 -0.45 8.30
N ILE A 30 -2.85 -0.60 9.49
CA ILE A 30 -1.41 -0.79 9.65
C ILE A 30 -1.14 -2.27 9.89
N LEU A 31 -0.48 -2.92 8.94
CA LEU A 31 -0.08 -4.32 9.02
C LEU A 31 1.37 -4.49 9.49
N ILE A 32 2.17 -3.42 9.50
CA ILE A 32 3.48 -3.43 10.16
C ILE A 32 3.30 -3.87 11.63
N GLN A 33 4.14 -4.81 12.09
CA GLN A 33 4.01 -5.36 13.43
C GLN A 33 4.59 -4.38 14.47
N PRO A 34 4.01 -4.28 15.69
CA PRO A 34 4.53 -3.39 16.73
C PRO A 34 6.00 -3.62 17.14
N GLY A 35 6.52 -4.83 16.90
CA GLY A 35 7.94 -5.15 17.10
C GLY A 35 8.88 -4.40 16.15
N ASP A 36 8.41 -4.02 14.96
CA ASP A 36 9.10 -3.12 14.04
C ASP A 36 8.84 -1.67 14.46
N LYS A 37 9.52 -1.26 15.56
CA LYS A 37 9.21 -0.02 16.28
C LYS A 37 9.20 1.21 15.38
N VAL A 38 10.14 1.31 14.46
CA VAL A 38 10.34 2.49 13.62
C VAL A 38 9.21 2.61 12.59
N LEU A 39 8.99 1.57 11.78
CA LEU A 39 7.98 1.62 10.74
C LEU A 39 6.58 1.59 11.32
N TYR A 40 6.38 0.91 12.45
CA TYR A 40 5.10 0.95 13.15
C TYR A 40 4.76 2.38 13.60
N GLN A 41 5.71 3.09 14.22
CA GLN A 41 5.52 4.49 14.62
C GLN A 41 5.29 5.43 13.42
N SER A 42 6.00 5.22 12.31
CA SER A 42 5.73 5.94 11.06
C SER A 42 4.29 5.71 10.60
N GLY A 43 3.87 4.44 10.57
CA GLY A 43 2.51 4.06 10.23
C GLY A 43 1.46 4.71 11.14
N LEU A 44 1.73 4.88 12.44
CA LEU A 44 0.82 5.58 13.36
C LEU A 44 0.70 7.07 13.05
N ARG A 45 1.82 7.74 12.72
CA ARG A 45 1.88 9.18 12.46
C ARG A 45 1.31 9.59 11.10
N GLU A 46 1.40 8.69 10.12
CA GLU A 46 0.97 8.97 8.74
C GLU A 46 -0.50 9.40 8.67
N LYS A 47 -0.83 10.33 7.77
CA LYS A 47 -2.23 10.75 7.57
C LYS A 47 -3.02 9.67 6.82
N GLY A 48 -4.34 9.75 6.88
CA GLY A 48 -5.20 8.99 5.97
C GLY A 48 -5.16 9.59 4.57
N VAL A 49 -5.59 8.82 3.57
CA VAL A 49 -5.72 9.31 2.19
C VAL A 49 -7.20 9.45 1.87
N ALA A 50 -7.64 10.67 1.57
CA ALA A 50 -9.05 10.97 1.33
C ALA A 50 -9.59 10.14 0.16
N GLY A 51 -10.71 9.45 0.38
CA GLY A 51 -11.35 8.60 -0.62
C GLY A 51 -10.79 7.18 -0.74
N TYR A 52 -9.81 6.80 0.07
CA TYR A 52 -9.20 5.46 0.05
C TYR A 52 -9.32 4.76 1.40
N VAL A 53 -9.36 3.43 1.38
CA VAL A 53 -8.86 2.62 2.50
C VAL A 53 -7.36 2.51 2.35
N TYR A 54 -6.63 3.03 3.35
CA TYR A 54 -5.17 3.13 3.28
C TYR A 54 -4.49 1.98 4.03
N VAL A 55 -3.67 1.18 3.34
CA VAL A 55 -2.97 0.02 3.91
C VAL A 55 -1.47 0.30 3.98
N PHE A 56 -0.91 0.20 5.18
CA PHE A 56 0.52 0.42 5.45
C PHE A 56 1.19 -0.88 5.90
N ALA A 57 2.13 -1.42 5.13
CA ALA A 57 2.63 -2.78 5.32
C ALA A 57 4.06 -3.00 4.78
N HIS A 58 4.68 -4.13 5.15
CA HIS A 58 5.78 -4.70 4.37
C HIS A 58 5.19 -5.48 3.20
N ALA A 59 5.86 -5.47 2.05
CA ALA A 59 5.41 -6.26 0.91
C ALA A 59 6.56 -6.70 -0.01
N THR A 60 6.19 -7.62 -0.89
CA THR A 60 6.88 -7.96 -2.13
C THR A 60 5.83 -7.97 -3.25
N ALA A 61 6.22 -8.26 -4.49
CA ALA A 61 5.28 -8.45 -5.59
C ALA A 61 4.24 -9.56 -5.33
N LYS A 62 4.56 -10.52 -4.44
CA LYS A 62 3.77 -11.74 -4.20
C LYS A 62 3.16 -11.82 -2.81
N SER A 63 3.42 -10.85 -1.93
CA SER A 63 2.92 -10.92 -0.57
C SER A 63 2.79 -9.57 0.10
N ILE A 64 1.82 -9.45 1.00
CA ILE A 64 1.63 -8.30 1.88
C ILE A 64 1.66 -8.80 3.31
N GLN A 65 2.68 -8.38 4.07
CA GLN A 65 2.90 -8.80 5.46
C GLN A 65 2.89 -10.33 5.66
N GLY A 66 3.32 -11.08 4.64
CA GLY A 66 3.34 -12.54 4.64
C GLY A 66 2.01 -13.23 4.27
N MET A 67 0.96 -12.48 3.97
CA MET A 67 -0.21 -13.01 3.24
C MET A 67 0.18 -13.14 1.77
N ILE A 68 0.02 -14.33 1.21
CA ILE A 68 0.49 -14.68 -0.14
C ILE A 68 -0.64 -14.77 -1.17
N HIS A 69 -1.89 -14.63 -0.72
CA HIS A 69 -3.06 -14.61 -1.58
C HIS A 69 -3.87 -13.34 -1.35
N GLY A 70 -4.39 -12.74 -2.42
CA GLY A 70 -5.24 -11.54 -2.35
C GLY A 70 -6.45 -11.72 -1.44
N MET A 71 -6.95 -12.95 -1.31
CA MET A 71 -8.06 -13.32 -0.42
C MET A 71 -7.75 -13.06 1.06
N GLU A 72 -6.56 -13.43 1.54
CA GLU A 72 -6.17 -13.24 2.94
C GLU A 72 -6.10 -11.74 3.30
N VAL A 73 -5.61 -10.94 2.36
CA VAL A 73 -5.53 -9.47 2.49
C VAL A 73 -6.95 -8.87 2.47
N ALA A 74 -7.79 -9.29 1.53
CA ALA A 74 -9.17 -8.85 1.42
C ALA A 74 -9.98 -9.16 2.69
N ASP A 75 -9.81 -10.35 3.28
CA ASP A 75 -10.50 -10.73 4.52
C ASP A 75 -10.03 -9.89 5.72
N THR A 76 -8.76 -9.51 5.74
CA THR A 76 -8.25 -8.56 6.74
C THR A 76 -8.88 -7.18 6.56
N ILE A 77 -8.99 -6.69 5.33
CA ILE A 77 -9.63 -5.41 4.99
C ILE A 77 -11.12 -5.42 5.34
N ARG A 78 -11.87 -6.46 4.95
CA ARG A 78 -13.32 -6.56 5.22
C ARG A 78 -13.62 -6.60 6.72
N ARG A 79 -12.90 -7.44 7.46
CA ARG A 79 -13.09 -7.58 8.92
C ARG A 79 -12.68 -6.32 9.70
N SER A 80 -11.89 -5.42 9.10
CA SER A 80 -11.57 -4.13 9.72
C SER A 80 -12.80 -3.24 9.91
N GLY A 81 -13.87 -3.48 9.14
CA GLY A 81 -15.06 -2.63 9.11
C GLY A 81 -14.85 -1.27 8.44
N LEU A 82 -13.67 -0.99 7.87
CA LEU A 82 -13.38 0.29 7.21
C LEU A 82 -13.80 0.36 5.75
N TRP A 83 -13.90 -0.80 5.09
CA TRP A 83 -14.10 -0.91 3.66
C TRP A 83 -15.55 -1.21 3.30
N HIS A 84 -16.11 -0.37 2.44
CA HIS A 84 -17.47 -0.41 1.93
C HIS A 84 -17.51 -0.26 0.39
N GLY A 85 -16.42 -0.62 -0.29
CA GLY A 85 -16.28 -0.51 -1.74
C GLY A 85 -15.30 0.56 -2.20
N GLU A 86 -14.73 1.35 -1.29
CA GLU A 86 -13.73 2.36 -1.64
C GLU A 86 -12.50 1.76 -2.32
N PRO A 87 -11.79 2.52 -3.15
CA PRO A 87 -10.45 2.16 -3.62
C PRO A 87 -9.48 1.89 -2.47
N VAL A 88 -8.54 0.97 -2.68
CA VAL A 88 -7.49 0.63 -1.71
C VAL A 88 -6.16 1.18 -2.18
N LEU A 89 -5.50 1.95 -1.31
CA LEU A 89 -4.10 2.37 -1.52
C LEU A 89 -3.20 1.52 -0.64
N ILE A 90 -2.22 0.85 -1.24
CA ILE A 90 -1.21 0.06 -0.54
C ILE A 90 0.09 0.85 -0.55
N ASP A 91 0.49 1.41 0.59
CA ASP A 91 1.87 1.87 0.80
C ASP A 91 2.67 0.72 1.44
N ALA A 92 3.24 -0.10 0.55
CA ALA A 92 4.09 -1.22 0.91
C ALA A 92 5.06 -1.51 -0.25
N CYS A 93 6.35 -1.57 0.06
CA CYS A 93 7.42 -1.72 -0.93
C CYS A 93 7.14 -2.84 -1.95
N ASN A 94 7.26 -2.52 -3.24
CA ASN A 94 7.17 -3.47 -4.35
C ASN A 94 5.83 -4.24 -4.47
N ALA A 95 4.78 -3.88 -3.71
CA ALA A 95 3.48 -4.55 -3.77
C ALA A 95 2.87 -4.50 -5.18
N GLY A 96 3.27 -3.50 -5.97
CA GLY A 96 2.87 -3.32 -7.34
C GLY A 96 3.93 -3.62 -8.38
N ALA A 97 5.02 -4.32 -8.05
CA ALA A 97 6.13 -4.51 -9.00
C ALA A 97 5.72 -5.27 -10.28
N THR A 98 4.88 -6.31 -10.17
CA THR A 98 4.33 -7.06 -11.31
C THR A 98 2.90 -6.65 -11.63
N SER A 99 2.43 -6.90 -12.85
CA SER A 99 1.07 -6.59 -13.28
C SER A 99 0.01 -7.57 -12.78
N ASP A 100 0.43 -8.78 -12.43
CA ASP A 100 -0.38 -9.95 -12.06
C ASP A 100 -0.07 -10.47 -10.64
N GLY A 101 0.52 -9.61 -9.79
CA GLY A 101 0.92 -9.95 -8.43
C GLY A 101 -0.18 -9.76 -7.37
N ILE A 102 0.24 -9.68 -6.11
CA ILE A 102 -0.67 -9.62 -4.95
C ILE A 102 -1.67 -8.45 -4.99
N ALA A 103 -1.28 -7.30 -5.54
CA ALA A 103 -2.15 -6.15 -5.70
C ALA A 103 -3.24 -6.37 -6.78
N SER A 104 -2.91 -7.10 -7.85
CA SER A 104 -3.87 -7.50 -8.89
C SER A 104 -4.90 -8.48 -8.32
N GLU A 105 -4.44 -9.52 -7.63
CA GLU A 105 -5.31 -10.49 -6.96
C GLU A 105 -6.25 -9.80 -5.96
N LEU A 106 -5.73 -8.87 -5.16
CA LEU A 106 -6.54 -8.12 -4.21
C LEU A 106 -7.64 -7.30 -4.92
N ALA A 107 -7.31 -6.64 -6.02
CA ALA A 107 -8.27 -5.84 -6.79
C ALA A 107 -9.41 -6.71 -7.33
N GLN A 108 -9.08 -7.88 -7.86
CA GLN A 108 -10.05 -8.87 -8.35
C GLN A 108 -10.97 -9.38 -7.22
N VAL A 109 -10.39 -9.70 -6.07
CA VAL A 109 -11.12 -10.26 -4.93
C VAL A 109 -12.05 -9.22 -4.28
N LEU A 110 -11.59 -7.99 -4.11
CA LEU A 110 -12.40 -6.90 -3.56
C LEU A 110 -13.34 -6.28 -4.60
N ARG A 111 -13.13 -6.56 -5.89
CA ARG A 111 -13.85 -5.92 -7.01
C ARG A 111 -13.81 -4.39 -6.90
N THR A 112 -12.64 -3.85 -6.58
CA THR A 112 -12.41 -2.41 -6.48
C THR A 112 -11.06 -2.03 -7.06
N HIS A 113 -10.79 -0.74 -7.14
CA HIS A 113 -9.50 -0.24 -7.57
C HIS A 113 -8.45 -0.42 -6.48
N VAL A 114 -7.29 -0.90 -6.85
CA VAL A 114 -6.12 -1.00 -5.96
C VAL A 114 -4.99 -0.20 -6.57
N THR A 115 -4.27 0.57 -5.76
CA THR A 115 -3.07 1.30 -6.20
C THR A 115 -1.89 0.94 -5.30
N ALA A 116 -0.73 0.62 -5.90
CA ALA A 116 0.46 0.17 -5.18
C ALA A 116 1.77 0.58 -5.90
N PRO A 117 2.88 0.74 -5.16
CA PRO A 117 4.17 1.15 -5.72
C PRO A 117 4.87 -0.01 -6.44
N THR A 118 5.53 0.27 -7.56
CA THR A 118 6.32 -0.72 -8.31
C THR A 118 7.69 -0.98 -7.70
N THR A 119 8.18 -0.07 -6.84
CA THR A 119 9.51 -0.15 -6.21
C THR A 119 9.40 0.08 -4.69
N THR A 120 10.54 0.30 -4.02
CA THR A 120 10.58 0.54 -2.57
C THR A 120 9.93 1.90 -2.25
N THR A 121 9.06 1.94 -1.24
CA THR A 121 8.56 3.21 -0.70
C THR A 121 9.43 3.67 0.46
N TRP A 122 9.72 4.96 0.48
CA TRP A 122 10.66 5.54 1.44
C TRP A 122 9.90 6.47 2.39
N ASN A 123 9.82 6.08 3.66
CA ASN A 123 9.18 6.86 4.73
C ASN A 123 10.23 7.18 5.80
N TYR A 124 10.39 8.46 6.18
CA TYR A 124 11.42 8.87 7.15
C TYR A 124 10.99 8.57 8.60
N PRO A 125 11.81 7.85 9.39
CA PRO A 125 11.53 7.51 10.80
C PRO A 125 11.23 8.69 11.74
N LEU A 126 11.85 9.84 11.47
CA LEU A 126 11.91 10.96 12.42
C LEU A 126 10.90 12.08 12.15
N GLY A 127 10.00 11.91 11.18
CA GLY A 127 9.02 12.94 10.85
C GLY A 127 9.68 14.09 10.08
N GLY A 128 9.48 14.06 8.78
CA GLY A 128 9.86 15.10 7.83
C GLY A 128 9.22 14.71 6.50
N SER A 129 9.04 15.67 5.60
CA SER A 129 8.71 15.33 4.22
C SER A 129 9.85 14.46 3.71
N ALA A 130 9.60 13.15 3.53
CA ALA A 130 10.57 12.30 2.85
C ALA A 130 10.90 13.01 1.54
N VAL A 131 12.16 13.01 1.13
CA VAL A 131 12.59 13.56 -0.16
C VAL A 131 11.64 13.00 -1.23
N GLY A 132 10.65 13.80 -1.64
CA GLY A 132 9.52 13.41 -2.49
C GLY A 132 8.90 12.03 -2.24
N GLN A 133 8.41 11.71 -1.03
CA GLN A 133 7.47 10.64 -0.59
C GLN A 133 6.94 9.59 -1.62
N GLY A 134 7.83 9.04 -2.46
CA GLY A 134 7.50 8.27 -3.65
C GLY A 134 8.14 6.89 -3.66
N ALA A 135 7.90 6.17 -4.74
CA ALA A 135 8.54 4.89 -4.99
C ALA A 135 9.90 5.15 -5.65
N PHE A 136 10.99 4.62 -5.10
CA PHE A 136 12.33 4.72 -5.68
C PHE A 136 13.06 3.39 -5.54
N GLU A 137 13.94 3.10 -6.50
CA GLU A 137 14.86 1.97 -6.34
C GLU A 137 15.86 2.21 -5.21
N LYS A 138 16.49 1.13 -4.74
CA LYS A 138 17.67 1.23 -3.86
C LYS A 138 18.91 1.58 -4.69
N LEU A 139 19.90 2.22 -4.05
CA LEU A 139 21.22 2.40 -4.65
C LEU A 139 21.83 1.06 -5.11
N PRO A 140 22.65 1.03 -6.17
CA PRO A 140 23.21 -0.20 -6.71
C PRO A 140 24.33 -0.79 -5.84
N GLY A 141 24.54 -2.11 -5.96
CA GLY A 141 25.68 -2.81 -5.36
C GLY A 141 25.68 -2.79 -3.83
N VAL A 142 26.86 -2.61 -3.23
CA VAL A 142 27.03 -2.58 -1.77
C VAL A 142 26.27 -1.42 -1.09
N LEU A 143 25.94 -0.38 -1.84
CA LEU A 143 25.20 0.79 -1.34
C LEU A 143 23.71 0.50 -1.16
N ALA A 144 23.19 -0.61 -1.69
CA ALA A 144 21.78 -1.03 -1.51
C ALA A 144 21.38 -1.28 -0.05
N MET A 145 22.37 -1.43 0.85
CA MET A 145 22.17 -1.59 2.29
C MET A 145 21.91 -0.25 3.01
N LEU A 146 22.27 0.87 2.38
CA LEU A 146 22.03 2.19 2.96
C LEU A 146 20.54 2.53 2.87
N PRO A 147 19.96 3.21 3.89
CA PRO A 147 18.57 3.66 3.87
C PRO A 147 18.41 4.93 3.03
N ILE A 148 18.94 4.91 1.79
CA ILE A 148 18.97 6.06 0.88
C ILE A 148 18.31 5.64 -0.45
N PRO A 149 17.29 6.39 -0.93
CA PRO A 149 16.70 6.15 -2.23
C PRO A 149 17.66 6.51 -3.37
N ASP A 150 17.59 5.76 -4.47
CA ASP A 150 18.18 6.18 -5.74
C ASP A 150 17.27 7.21 -6.42
N LEU A 151 17.54 8.50 -6.17
CA LEU A 151 16.74 9.61 -6.71
C LEU A 151 16.75 9.68 -8.25
N LEU A 152 17.71 9.03 -8.92
CA LEU A 152 17.78 8.96 -10.39
C LEU A 152 16.93 7.83 -10.96
N ARG A 153 16.39 6.95 -10.10
CA ARG A 153 15.59 5.79 -10.50
C ARG A 153 14.24 5.80 -9.77
N PRO A 154 13.36 6.78 -10.10
CA PRO A 154 12.01 6.80 -9.58
C PRO A 154 11.24 5.56 -10.07
N GLY A 155 10.48 4.96 -9.17
CA GLY A 155 9.44 4.01 -9.49
C GLY A 155 8.14 4.72 -9.88
N VAL A 156 7.09 3.92 -10.07
CA VAL A 156 5.75 4.42 -10.35
C VAL A 156 4.74 3.76 -9.41
N TRP A 157 3.55 4.33 -9.35
CA TRP A 157 2.39 3.75 -8.70
C TRP A 157 1.49 3.16 -9.78
N ARG A 158 1.22 1.87 -9.70
CA ARG A 158 0.33 1.17 -10.61
C ARG A 158 -1.06 1.06 -9.99
N THR A 159 -2.09 1.20 -10.82
CA THR A 159 -3.48 1.01 -10.42
C THR A 159 -4.11 -0.12 -11.22
N TRP A 160 -4.82 -1.00 -10.53
CA TRP A 160 -5.62 -2.08 -11.09
C TRP A 160 -7.10 -1.76 -11.03
N GLY A 161 -7.84 -2.21 -12.03
CA GLY A 161 -9.30 -2.20 -12.02
C GLY A 161 -9.88 -3.35 -11.20
N PRO A 162 -11.22 -3.36 -10.99
CA PRO A 162 -11.93 -4.44 -10.31
C PRO A 162 -11.77 -5.85 -10.90
N ASP A 163 -11.28 -5.95 -12.12
CA ASP A 163 -10.98 -7.19 -12.83
C ASP A 163 -9.55 -7.71 -12.58
N GLY A 164 -8.76 -6.97 -11.80
CA GLY A 164 -7.35 -7.27 -11.55
C GLY A 164 -6.42 -6.84 -12.69
N GLN A 165 -6.91 -6.17 -13.73
CA GLN A 165 -6.05 -5.70 -14.84
C GLN A 165 -5.47 -4.32 -14.56
N PRO A 166 -4.21 -4.04 -14.95
CA PRO A 166 -3.63 -2.71 -14.79
C PRO A 166 -4.33 -1.72 -15.71
N ILE A 167 -4.75 -0.57 -15.16
CA ILE A 167 -5.48 0.48 -15.90
C ILE A 167 -4.74 1.82 -15.96
N ALA A 168 -3.76 2.03 -15.07
CA ALA A 168 -2.98 3.27 -15.04
C ALA A 168 -1.65 3.09 -14.31
N THR A 169 -0.69 3.95 -14.64
CA THR A 169 0.51 4.22 -13.85
C THR A 169 0.63 5.72 -13.60
N ALA A 170 1.18 6.09 -12.45
CA ALA A 170 1.44 7.48 -12.08
C ALA A 170 2.82 7.62 -11.42
N PRO A 171 3.54 8.74 -11.59
CA PRO A 171 4.83 8.95 -10.95
C PRO A 171 4.73 9.13 -9.43
N THR A 172 3.56 9.52 -8.92
CA THR A 172 3.34 9.86 -7.50
C THR A 172 2.15 9.11 -6.92
N SER A 173 2.12 8.96 -5.59
CA SER A 173 1.02 8.30 -4.90
C SER A 173 -0.27 9.15 -4.96
N PRO A 174 -1.47 8.53 -4.92
CA PRO A 174 -2.70 9.22 -4.53
C PRO A 174 -2.59 9.97 -3.18
N ARG A 175 -1.69 9.53 -2.29
CA ARG A 175 -1.37 10.25 -1.05
C ARG A 175 -0.78 11.65 -1.30
N ASP A 176 0.12 11.76 -2.28
CA ASP A 176 0.95 12.96 -2.47
C ASP A 176 0.27 13.98 -3.40
N THR A 177 -0.78 13.57 -4.10
CA THR A 177 -1.48 14.34 -5.14
C THR A 177 -2.71 15.10 -4.64
N GLY A 178 -2.78 15.41 -3.33
CA GLY A 178 -3.93 16.07 -2.69
C GLY A 178 -4.75 16.98 -3.61
N ASP A 179 -6.06 16.69 -3.72
CA ASP A 179 -7.10 17.34 -4.54
C ASP A 179 -7.03 17.26 -6.08
N LEU A 180 -5.94 16.80 -6.73
CA LEU A 180 -5.87 16.75 -8.21
C LEU A 180 -6.68 15.59 -8.84
N LEU A 181 -6.84 14.45 -8.15
CA LEU A 181 -7.58 13.29 -8.67
C LEU A 181 -9.11 13.44 -8.61
N LYS A 182 -9.64 14.35 -7.77
CA LYS A 182 -11.09 14.66 -7.76
C LYS A 182 -11.53 15.15 -9.15
N GLY A 183 -10.73 15.95 -9.83
CA GLY A 183 -11.06 16.47 -11.16
C GLY A 183 -11.04 15.41 -12.27
N ALA A 184 -9.99 14.58 -12.29
CA ALA A 184 -9.76 13.63 -13.39
C ALA A 184 -10.68 12.39 -13.32
N LEU A 185 -10.95 11.85 -12.12
CA LEU A 185 -11.87 10.72 -11.95
C LEU A 185 -13.35 11.14 -12.11
N MET A 186 -13.75 12.32 -11.62
CA MET A 186 -15.10 12.84 -11.87
C MET A 186 -15.34 13.17 -13.36
N GLN A 187 -14.33 13.66 -14.10
CA GLN A 187 -14.46 13.88 -15.55
C GLN A 187 -14.65 12.58 -16.35
N LYS A 188 -13.96 11.50 -15.97
CA LYS A 188 -14.12 10.19 -16.63
C LYS A 188 -15.45 9.52 -16.29
N MET A 189 -16.00 9.75 -15.10
CA MET A 189 -17.30 9.22 -14.69
C MET A 189 -18.50 10.07 -15.14
N GLY A 190 -18.31 11.36 -15.43
CA GLY A 190 -19.35 12.27 -15.93
C GLY A 190 -19.63 12.21 -17.43
N LYS A 191 -18.86 11.44 -18.21
CA LYS A 191 -19.01 11.28 -19.67
C LYS A 191 -19.80 10.04 -20.11
N ARG A 192 -20.58 9.43 -19.21
CA ARG A 192 -21.63 8.48 -19.59
C ARG A 192 -23.00 9.10 -19.31
N ARG A 193 -23.46 9.93 -20.23
CA ARG A 193 -24.87 10.20 -20.49
C ARG A 193 -25.10 10.02 -21.98
#